data_AF-A0A8J3AUL2-F1
#
_entry.id   AF-A0A8J3AUL2-F1
#
_cell.length_a   1.000
_cell.length_b   1.000
_cell.length_c   1.000
_cell.angle_alpha   90.00
_cell.angle_beta   90.00
_cell.angle_gamma   90.00
#
_symmetry.space_group_name_H-M   'P 1'
#
loop_
_entity.id
_entity.type
_entity.pdbx_description
1 polymer ?
#
loop_
_entity_poly.entity_id
_entity_poly.type
_entity_poly.pdbx_seq_one_letter_code
_entity_poly.pdbx_strand_id
1 'polypeptide(L)'
;MQRQFHMTELILNYRLELVIAIFVVIAAIWLWQSMRFTSSRHRSQERADTNNQLSYDYLVWKLDGNVELADELIRIEREKNGSSLKQAIDQVNKEIAKDTEKN
;
A
#
# COMPACT_ATOMS: atom_id res chain seq x y z
N MET A 1 -47.14 -32.43 34.20
CA MET A 1 -46.63 -31.12 33.69
C MET A 1 -45.34 -31.34 32.91
N GLN A 2 -45.40 -31.81 31.66
CA GLN A 2 -44.20 -32.18 30.87
C GLN A 2 -44.13 -31.50 29.48
N ARG A 3 -45.20 -30.81 29.04
CA ARG A 3 -45.22 -30.14 27.73
C ARG A 3 -44.61 -28.73 27.71
N GLN A 4 -44.40 -28.10 28.86
CA GLN A 4 -43.83 -26.75 28.90
C GLN A 4 -42.31 -26.71 28.65
N PHE A 5 -41.57 -27.77 29.00
CA PHE A 5 -40.12 -27.82 28.80
C PHE A 5 -39.71 -27.95 27.31
N HIS A 6 -40.53 -28.63 26.48
CA HIS A 6 -40.22 -28.79 25.06
C HIS A 6 -40.32 -27.50 24.25
N MET A 7 -41.23 -26.57 24.61
CA MET A 7 -41.30 -25.27 23.93
C MET A 7 -40.11 -24.37 24.28
N THR A 8 -39.59 -24.45 25.52
CA THR A 8 -38.43 -23.68 25.96
C THR A 8 -37.13 -24.13 25.30
N GLU A 9 -36.91 -25.44 25.14
CA GLU A 9 -35.74 -25.98 24.43
C GLU A 9 -35.74 -25.62 22.95
N LEU A 10 -36.90 -25.67 22.29
CA LEU A 10 -37.05 -25.24 20.90
C LEU A 10 -36.69 -23.76 20.75
N ILE A 11 -37.25 -22.88 21.58
CA ILE A 11 -36.98 -21.44 21.52
C ILE A 11 -35.50 -21.12 21.80
N LEU A 12 -34.85 -21.88 22.69
CA LEU A 12 -33.44 -21.69 23.01
C LEU A 12 -32.51 -22.12 21.87
N ASN A 13 -32.77 -23.26 21.23
CA ASN A 13 -32.00 -23.73 20.08
C ASN A 13 -32.14 -22.81 18.86
N TYR A 14 -33.35 -22.35 18.55
CA TYR A 14 -33.56 -21.40 17.44
C TYR A 14 -32.85 -20.06 17.68
N ARG A 15 -32.78 -19.59 18.93
CA ARG A 15 -32.02 -18.38 19.28
C ARG A 15 -30.53 -18.60 19.13
N LEU A 16 -30.03 -19.78 19.50
CA LEU A 16 -28.60 -20.09 19.44
C LEU A 16 -28.12 -20.24 17.99
N GLU A 17 -28.90 -20.90 17.12
CA GLU A 17 -28.62 -20.97 15.68
C GLU A 17 -28.65 -19.58 15.02
N LEU A 18 -29.63 -18.74 15.38
CA LEU A 18 -29.72 -17.36 14.88
C LEU A 18 -28.48 -16.55 15.27
N VAL A 19 -28.03 -16.65 16.53
CA VAL A 19 -26.84 -15.96 17.02
C VAL A 19 -25.60 -16.42 16.28
N ILE A 20 -25.41 -17.74 16.12
CA ILE A 20 -24.27 -18.28 15.36
C ILE A 20 -24.31 -17.81 13.91
N ALA A 21 -25.46 -17.83 13.26
CA ALA A 21 -25.61 -17.35 11.88
C ALA A 21 -25.22 -15.87 11.75
N ILE A 22 -25.62 -15.02 12.69
CA ILE A 22 -25.21 -13.60 12.72
C ILE A 22 -23.69 -13.46 12.86
N PHE A 23 -23.07 -14.21 13.78
CA PHE A 23 -21.61 -14.20 13.94
C PHE A 23 -20.87 -14.65 12.67
N VAL A 24 -21.36 -15.68 11.99
CA VAL A 24 -20.79 -16.16 10.72
C VAL A 24 -20.89 -15.08 9.64
N VAL A 25 -22.02 -14.39 9.53
CA VAL A 25 -22.18 -13.28 8.56
C VAL A 25 -21.21 -12.14 8.88
N ILE A 26 -21.08 -11.75 10.15
CA ILE A 26 -20.13 -10.71 10.56
C ILE A 26 -18.69 -11.12 10.22
N ALA A 27 -18.31 -12.37 10.52
CA ALA A 27 -16.98 -12.89 10.24
C ALA A 27 -16.69 -12.92 8.72
N ALA A 28 -17.67 -13.31 7.90
CA ALA A 28 -17.55 -13.31 6.45
C ALA A 28 -17.37 -11.89 5.89
N ILE A 29 -18.12 -10.91 6.39
CA ILE A 29 -17.97 -9.50 6.02
C ILE A 29 -16.58 -8.98 6.44
N TRP A 30 -16.11 -9.35 7.62
CA TRP A 30 -14.78 -8.99 8.11
C TRP A 30 -13.66 -9.54 7.23
N LEU A 31 -13.73 -10.82 6.85
CA LEU A 31 -12.79 -11.45 5.93
C LEU A 31 -12.82 -10.80 4.54
N TRP A 32 -14.01 -10.46 4.04
CA TRP A 32 -14.16 -9.77 2.77
C TRP A 32 -13.50 -8.38 2.79
N GLN A 33 -13.71 -7.61 3.86
CA GLN A 33 -13.11 -6.29 4.04
C GLN A 33 -11.58 -6.37 4.18
N SER A 34 -11.06 -7.34 4.94
CA SER A 34 -9.62 -7.51 5.14
C SER A 34 -8.91 -7.93 3.85
N MET A 35 -9.50 -8.81 3.04
CA MET A 35 -8.96 -9.19 1.72
C MET A 35 -8.87 -8.00 0.76
N ARG A 36 -9.91 -7.14 0.73
CA ARG A 36 -9.88 -5.93 -0.11
C ARG A 36 -8.79 -4.95 0.32
N PHE A 37 -8.57 -4.77 1.62
CA PHE A 37 -7.57 -3.81 2.13
C PHE A 37 -6.12 -4.29 1.93
N THR A 38 -5.87 -5.60 2.00
CA THR A 38 -4.53 -6.14 1.76
C THR A 38 -4.13 -6.09 0.27
N SER A 39 -5.09 -6.31 -0.64
CA SER A 39 -4.80 -6.24 -2.09
C SER A 39 -4.46 -4.83 -2.58
N SER A 40 -5.08 -3.80 -2.00
CA SER A 40 -4.83 -2.40 -2.39
C SER A 40 -3.45 -1.94 -1.94
N ARG A 41 -3.03 -2.36 -0.74
CA ARG A 41 -1.71 -2.04 -0.18
C ARG A 41 -0.57 -2.66 -1.00
N HIS A 42 -0.72 -3.91 -1.42
CA HIS A 42 0.31 -4.58 -2.23
C HIS A 42 0.48 -3.91 -3.61
N ARG A 43 -0.63 -3.58 -4.28
CA ARG A 43 -0.59 -2.86 -5.58
C ARG A 43 -0.08 -1.43 -5.45
N SER A 44 -0.35 -0.75 -4.34
CA SER A 44 0.20 0.59 -4.10
C SER A 44 1.70 0.58 -3.86
N GLN A 45 2.22 -0.46 -3.21
CA GLN A 45 3.65 -0.61 -2.97
C GLN A 45 4.39 -1.01 -4.26
N GLU A 46 3.89 -1.97 -5.02
CA GLU A 46 4.45 -2.33 -6.33
C GLU A 46 4.48 -1.13 -7.29
N ARG A 47 3.42 -0.31 -7.30
CA ARG A 47 3.40 0.94 -8.09
C ARG A 47 4.41 1.96 -7.59
N ALA A 48 4.59 2.09 -6.27
CA ALA A 48 5.57 3.01 -5.71
C ALA A 48 6.99 2.58 -6.04
N ASP A 49 7.29 1.29 -5.96
CA ASP A 49 8.61 0.72 -6.28
C ASP A 49 8.89 0.82 -7.79
N THR A 50 7.91 0.49 -8.64
CA THR A 50 8.02 0.67 -10.10
C THR A 50 8.23 2.15 -10.46
N ASN A 51 7.51 3.06 -9.82
CA ASN A 51 7.65 4.49 -10.08
C ASN A 51 9.01 5.03 -9.62
N ASN A 52 9.53 4.55 -8.49
CA ASN A 52 10.86 4.94 -8.03
C ASN A 52 11.96 4.44 -8.97
N GLN A 53 11.83 3.22 -9.49
CA GLN A 53 12.74 2.69 -10.49
C GLN A 53 12.70 3.52 -11.78
N LEU A 54 11.49 3.85 -12.28
CA LEU A 54 11.33 4.69 -13.46
C LEU A 54 11.96 6.09 -13.29
N SER A 55 11.79 6.71 -12.11
CA SER A 55 12.41 8.02 -11.83
C SER A 55 13.95 7.94 -11.81
N TYR A 56 14.53 6.83 -11.33
CA TYR A 56 15.96 6.61 -11.35
C TYR A 56 16.49 6.33 -12.76
N ASP A 57 15.81 5.47 -13.52
CA ASP A 57 16.19 5.16 -14.90
C ASP A 57 16.14 6.41 -15.78
N TYR A 58 15.15 7.30 -15.57
CA TYR A 58 15.07 8.59 -16.23
C TYR A 58 16.25 9.51 -15.89
N LEU A 59 16.66 9.54 -14.62
CA LEU A 59 17.82 10.31 -14.17
C LEU A 59 19.10 9.84 -14.87
N VAL A 60 19.33 8.52 -14.89
CA VAL A 60 20.48 7.90 -15.57
C VAL A 60 20.46 8.21 -17.07
N TRP A 61 19.29 8.09 -17.72
CA TRP A 61 19.13 8.45 -19.13
C TRP A 61 19.46 9.93 -19.40
N LYS A 62 19.00 10.84 -18.53
CA LYS A 62 19.29 12.28 -18.62
C LYS A 62 20.77 12.61 -18.44
N LEU A 63 21.53 11.76 -17.77
CA LEU A 63 22.96 11.89 -17.53
C LEU A 63 23.77 11.04 -18.52
N ASP A 64 23.24 10.80 -19.72
CA ASP A 64 23.88 10.03 -20.80
C ASP A 64 24.31 8.61 -20.40
N GLY A 65 23.58 7.99 -19.47
CA GLY A 65 23.90 6.66 -18.94
C GLY A 65 24.95 6.65 -17.83
N ASN A 66 25.37 7.80 -17.32
CA ASN A 66 26.34 7.89 -16.24
C ASN A 66 25.70 7.59 -14.87
N VAL A 67 25.77 6.33 -14.46
CA VAL A 67 25.24 5.81 -13.19
C VAL A 67 25.98 6.39 -11.98
N GLU A 68 27.31 6.54 -12.05
CA GLU A 68 28.11 7.07 -10.94
C GLU A 68 27.73 8.52 -10.61
N LEU A 69 27.51 9.33 -11.65
CA LEU A 69 27.06 10.71 -11.49
C LEU A 69 25.63 10.79 -10.93
N ALA A 70 24.73 9.91 -11.37
CA ALA A 70 23.38 9.83 -10.82
C ALA A 70 23.39 9.51 -9.32
N ASP A 71 24.17 8.51 -8.92
CA ASP A 71 24.31 8.10 -7.53
C ASP A 71 24.96 9.19 -6.66
N GLU A 72 25.96 9.90 -7.19
CA GLU A 72 26.61 11.00 -6.49
C GLU A 72 25.67 12.19 -6.28
N LEU A 73 24.87 12.57 -7.29
CA LEU A 73 23.87 13.62 -7.17
C LEU A 73 22.79 13.26 -6.13
N ILE A 74 22.31 12.01 -6.14
CA ILE A 74 21.37 11.51 -5.14
C ILE A 74 22.01 11.55 -3.75
N ARG A 75 23.27 11.12 -3.60
CA ARG A 75 23.99 11.16 -2.32
C ARG A 75 24.08 12.58 -1.78
N ILE A 76 24.53 13.52 -2.61
CA ILE A 76 24.67 14.94 -2.24
C ILE A 76 23.32 15.51 -1.79
N GLU A 77 22.27 15.24 -2.55
CA GLU A 77 20.92 15.72 -2.22
C GLU A 77 20.41 15.18 -0.88
N ARG A 78 20.69 13.89 -0.58
CA ARG A 78 20.34 13.27 0.70
C ARG A 78 21.15 13.83 1.86
N GLU A 79 22.44 14.06 1.68
CA GLU A 79 23.32 14.65 2.70
C GLU A 79 22.93 16.10 3.00
N LYS A 80 22.53 16.86 1.98
CA LYS A 80 22.17 18.27 2.11
C LYS A 80 20.79 18.48 2.71
N ASN A 81 19.79 17.71 2.26
CA ASN A 81 18.39 17.93 2.60
C ASN A 81 17.78 16.87 3.53
N GLY A 82 18.54 15.84 3.92
CA GLY A 82 18.07 14.77 4.80
C GLY A 82 16.87 14.01 4.22
N SER A 83 16.76 13.98 2.90
CA SER A 83 15.58 13.51 2.18
C SER A 83 15.58 11.99 1.98
N SER A 84 14.40 11.41 1.83
CA SER A 84 14.27 10.01 1.41
C SER A 84 14.80 9.81 -0.01
N LEU A 85 15.23 8.58 -0.36
CA LEU A 85 15.79 8.27 -1.69
C LEU A 85 14.88 8.76 -2.84
N LYS A 86 13.57 8.54 -2.71
CA LYS A 86 12.59 9.00 -3.70
C LYS A 86 12.57 10.52 -3.84
N GLN A 87 12.52 11.23 -2.71
CA GLN A 87 12.50 12.70 -2.70
C GLN A 87 13.79 13.27 -3.30
N ALA A 88 14.93 12.62 -3.03
CA ALA A 88 16.20 13.00 -3.61
C ALA A 88 16.20 12.82 -5.13
N ILE A 89 15.78 11.66 -5.65
CA ILE A 89 15.69 11.41 -7.09
C ILE A 89 14.74 12.42 -7.76
N ASP A 90 13.55 12.65 -7.18
CA ASP A 90 12.58 13.60 -7.72
C ASP A 90 13.11 15.04 -7.72
N GLN A 91 13.88 15.43 -6.71
CA GLN A 91 14.46 16.76 -6.60
C GLN A 91 15.60 16.94 -7.61
N VAL A 92 16.52 15.97 -7.72
CA VAL A 92 17.61 15.99 -8.71
C VAL A 92 17.04 16.04 -10.13
N ASN A 93 16.02 15.23 -10.44
CA ASN A 93 15.35 15.27 -11.74
C ASN A 93 14.74 16.63 -12.06
N LYS A 94 14.14 17.30 -11.07
CA LYS A 94 13.61 18.67 -11.25
C LYS A 94 14.72 19.68 -11.50
N GLU A 95 15.87 19.52 -10.86
CA GLU A 95 17.01 20.43 -11.04
C GLU A 95 17.63 20.25 -12.43
N ILE A 96 17.88 19.02 -12.87
CA ILE A 96 18.38 18.71 -14.22
C ILE A 96 17.39 19.16 -15.30
N ALA A 97 16.08 19.00 -15.08
CA ALA A 97 15.07 19.47 -16.02
C ALA A 97 15.10 21.00 -16.19
N LYS A 98 15.27 21.76 -15.10
CA LYS A 98 15.39 23.22 -15.14
C LYS A 98 16.64 23.70 -15.88
N ASP A 99 17.73 22.95 -15.76
CA ASP A 99 18.99 23.29 -16.43
C ASP A 99 18.93 22.94 -17.93
N THR A 100 18.12 21.95 -18.33
CA THR A 100 17.87 21.64 -19.74
C THR A 100 17.02 22.73 -20.43
N GLU A 101 16.06 23.35 -19.76
CA GLU A 101 15.20 24.38 -20.37
C GLU A 101 15.88 25.74 -20.53
N LYS A 102 16.99 25.98 -19.83
CA LYS A 102 17.74 27.24 -19.87
C LYS A 102 18.87 27.27 -20.89
N ASN A 103 19.16 26.13 -21.52
CA ASN A 103 20.26 25.93 -22.47
C ASN A 103 19.70 25.57 -23.85
#